data_AF-R9LGZ6-F1
#
_entry.id   AF-R9LGZ6-F1
#
_cell.length_a   1.000
_cell.length_b   1.000
_cell.length_c   1.000
_cell.angle_alpha   90.00
_cell.angle_beta   90.00
_cell.angle_gamma   90.00
#
_symmetry.space_group_name_H-M   'P 1'
#
loop_
_entity.id
_entity.type
_entity.pdbx_description
1 polymer ?
#
loop_
_entity_poly.entity_id
_entity_poly.type
_entity_poly.pdbx_seq_one_letter_code
_entity_poly.pdbx_strand_id
1 'polypeptide(L)'
;MLLQAVKDDLKAIINDSVKIENLYGIAEEKALAIQSHVQRELKRVEKQLAELDNRFDKLLSLHVEEAITTDQFKHQKERNAHQQQLLHNKKAELILALEEGKNLAERKEAFRKEVERFIDLDISDEQVLKQVLQRLIQTIEVFEDGKIKINYNLSHTLPSN
;
A
#
# COMPACT_ATOMS: atom_id res chain seq x y z
N MET A 1 -16.80 36.24 1.08
CA MET A 1 -18.12 35.73 0.66
C MET A 1 -18.02 34.72 -0.47
N LEU A 2 -17.36 35.03 -1.61
CA LEU A 2 -17.23 34.08 -2.74
C LEU A 2 -16.52 32.76 -2.37
N LEU A 3 -15.42 32.81 -1.63
CA LEU A 3 -14.70 31.60 -1.21
C LEU A 3 -15.58 30.65 -0.39
N GLN A 4 -16.43 31.19 0.48
CA GLN A 4 -17.33 30.38 1.31
C GLN A 4 -18.41 29.73 0.44
N ALA A 5 -19.02 30.48 -0.48
CA ALA A 5 -20.00 29.94 -1.42
C ALA A 5 -19.42 28.83 -2.30
N VAL A 6 -18.20 29.01 -2.82
CA VAL A 6 -17.47 27.98 -3.57
C VAL A 6 -17.22 26.74 -2.71
N LYS A 7 -16.79 26.92 -1.44
CA LYS A 7 -16.57 25.80 -0.52
C LYS A 7 -17.87 25.04 -0.24
N ASP A 8 -18.96 25.75 0.01
CA ASP A 8 -20.26 25.17 0.34
C ASP A 8 -20.83 24.39 -0.87
N ASP A 9 -20.75 24.95 -2.08
CA ASP A 9 -21.14 24.28 -3.33
C ASP A 9 -20.32 22.99 -3.57
N LEU A 10 -18.98 23.08 -3.42
CA LEU A 10 -18.10 21.93 -3.62
C LEU A 10 -18.36 20.83 -2.58
N LYS A 11 -18.62 21.19 -1.31
CA LYS A 11 -19.01 20.23 -0.27
C LYS A 11 -20.30 19.50 -0.64
N ALA A 12 -21.31 20.23 -1.14
CA ALA A 12 -22.56 19.62 -1.58
C ALA A 12 -22.32 18.62 -2.73
N ILE A 13 -21.52 19.01 -3.73
CA ILE A 13 -21.18 18.16 -4.88
C ILE A 13 -20.41 16.91 -4.45
N ILE A 14 -19.44 17.03 -3.54
CA ILE A 14 -18.63 15.90 -3.06
C ILE A 14 -19.49 14.92 -2.26
N ASN A 15 -20.34 15.43 -1.35
CA ASN A 15 -21.24 14.60 -0.54
C ASN A 15 -22.24 13.81 -1.40
N ASP A 16 -22.68 14.37 -2.52
CA ASP A 16 -23.63 13.71 -3.43
C ASP A 16 -22.96 12.67 -4.35
N SER A 17 -21.63 12.75 -4.57
CA SER A 17 -20.93 11.97 -5.60
C SER A 17 -19.91 10.96 -5.08
N VAL A 18 -19.25 11.23 -3.94
CA VAL A 18 -18.15 10.41 -3.43
C VAL A 18 -18.64 9.58 -2.24
N LYS A 19 -18.82 8.26 -2.46
CA LYS A 19 -18.92 7.30 -1.37
C LYS A 19 -17.53 7.05 -0.81
N ILE A 20 -17.17 7.79 0.23
CA ILE A 20 -15.84 7.78 0.83
C ILE A 20 -15.49 6.37 1.33
N GLU A 21 -16.51 5.63 1.80
CA GLU A 21 -16.43 4.24 2.19
C GLU A 21 -15.86 3.34 1.09
N ASN A 22 -16.15 3.63 -0.18
CA ASN A 22 -15.60 2.86 -1.31
C ASN A 22 -14.11 3.15 -1.52
N LEU A 23 -13.66 4.40 -1.35
CA LEU A 23 -12.25 4.76 -1.45
C LEU A 23 -11.44 4.10 -0.33
N TYR A 24 -12.00 4.06 0.88
CA TYR A 24 -11.40 3.35 2.00
C TYR A 24 -11.37 1.84 1.78
N GLY A 25 -12.46 1.25 1.27
CA GLY A 25 -12.54 -0.17 0.96
C GLY A 25 -11.46 -0.62 -0.02
N ILE A 26 -11.26 0.12 -1.12
CA ILE A 26 -10.25 -0.21 -2.13
C ILE A 26 -8.82 -0.15 -1.55
N ALA A 27 -8.52 0.89 -0.76
CA ALA A 27 -7.22 1.03 -0.13
C ALA A 27 -6.97 -0.09 0.89
N GLU A 28 -8.00 -0.46 1.66
CA GLU A 28 -7.95 -1.54 2.64
C GLU A 28 -7.75 -2.91 1.99
N GLU A 29 -8.51 -3.23 0.94
CA GLU A 29 -8.38 -4.48 0.20
C GLU A 29 -6.97 -4.65 -0.37
N LYS A 30 -6.41 -3.60 -0.99
CA LYS A 30 -5.04 -3.63 -1.52
C LYS A 30 -4.02 -3.86 -0.42
N ALA A 31 -4.15 -3.19 0.72
CA ALA A 31 -3.22 -3.34 1.83
C ALA A 31 -3.29 -4.74 2.46
N LEU A 32 -4.50 -5.29 2.64
CA LEU A 32 -4.70 -6.66 3.12
C LEU A 32 -4.16 -7.70 2.13
N ALA A 33 -4.33 -7.48 0.82
CA ALA A 33 -3.79 -8.36 -0.21
C ALA A 33 -2.26 -8.43 -0.17
N ILE A 34 -1.59 -7.29 0.00
CA ILE A 34 -0.14 -7.22 0.16
C ILE A 34 0.29 -7.97 1.43
N GLN A 35 -0.35 -7.71 2.57
CA GLN A 35 -0.02 -8.36 3.83
C GLN A 35 -0.20 -9.89 3.75
N SER A 36 -1.30 -10.36 3.15
CA SER A 36 -1.58 -11.77 2.91
C SER A 36 -0.55 -12.42 1.98
N HIS A 37 -0.12 -11.70 0.94
CA HIS A 37 0.95 -12.16 0.06
C HIS A 37 2.28 -12.33 0.81
N VAL A 38 2.69 -11.34 1.60
CA VAL A 38 3.93 -11.39 2.39
C VAL A 38 3.89 -12.55 3.40
N GLN A 39 2.75 -12.78 4.06
CA GLN A 39 2.57 -13.92 4.98
C GLN A 39 2.68 -15.28 4.26
N ARG A 40 2.11 -15.41 3.06
CA ARG A 40 2.23 -16.65 2.26
C ARG A 40 3.68 -16.91 1.84
N GLU A 41 4.38 -15.86 1.39
CA GLU A 41 5.80 -15.96 1.06
C GLU A 41 6.66 -16.34 2.27
N LEU A 42 6.36 -15.79 3.45
CA LEU A 42 7.05 -16.15 4.69
C LEU A 42 6.87 -17.63 5.02
N LYS A 43 5.63 -18.14 4.99
CA LYS A 43 5.34 -19.57 5.20
C LYS A 43 6.06 -20.45 4.18
N ARG A 44 6.16 -20.01 2.92
CA ARG A 44 6.89 -20.73 1.87
C ARG A 44 8.38 -20.80 2.19
N VAL A 45 9.01 -19.70 2.60
CA VAL A 45 10.42 -19.64 2.99
C VAL A 45 10.69 -20.53 4.20
N GLU A 46 9.80 -20.53 5.20
CA GLU A 46 9.93 -21.40 6.37
C GLU A 46 9.85 -22.88 6.01
N LYS A 47 8.95 -23.26 5.09
CA LYS A 47 8.91 -24.62 4.56
C LYS A 47 10.20 -24.98 3.83
N GLN A 48 10.75 -24.07 3.03
CA GLN A 48 12.01 -24.30 2.30
C GLN A 48 13.21 -24.48 3.25
N LEU A 49 13.25 -23.73 4.35
CA LEU A 49 14.27 -23.90 5.40
C LEU A 49 14.15 -25.30 6.04
N ALA A 50 12.95 -25.71 6.44
CA ALA A 50 12.73 -27.04 7.01
C ALA A 50 13.06 -28.18 6.02
N GLU A 51 12.76 -28.01 4.74
CA GLU A 51 13.16 -28.96 3.69
C GLU A 51 14.68 -29.04 3.54
N LEU A 52 15.39 -27.92 3.72
CA LEU A 52 16.85 -27.87 3.64
C LEU A 52 17.50 -28.57 4.84
N ASP A 53 16.95 -28.40 6.04
CA ASP A 53 17.37 -29.12 7.24
C ASP A 53 17.21 -30.64 7.06
N ASN A 54 16.04 -31.08 6.56
CA ASN A 54 15.82 -32.49 6.25
C ASN A 54 16.78 -33.04 5.18
N ARG A 55 17.17 -32.22 4.20
CA ARG A 55 18.19 -32.61 3.20
C ARG A 55 19.56 -32.75 3.85
N PHE A 56 19.88 -31.92 4.82
CA PHE A 56 21.12 -32.00 5.57
C PHE A 56 21.19 -33.28 6.39
N ASP A 57 20.11 -33.64 7.09
CA ASP A 57 20.02 -34.90 7.84
C ASP A 57 20.23 -36.12 6.93
N LYS A 58 19.59 -36.14 5.75
CA LYS A 58 19.79 -37.20 4.76
C LYS A 58 21.22 -37.26 4.23
N LEU A 59 21.83 -36.10 3.98
CA LEU A 59 23.21 -36.02 3.51
C LEU A 59 24.18 -36.56 4.58
N LEU A 60 23.92 -36.28 5.85
CA LEU A 60 24.68 -36.85 6.97
C LEU A 60 24.55 -38.37 7.03
N SER A 61 23.33 -38.92 6.92
CA SER A 61 23.11 -40.37 6.89
C SER A 61 23.88 -41.04 5.75
N LEU A 62 23.79 -40.51 4.53
CA LEU A 62 24.51 -41.04 3.37
C LEU A 62 26.03 -41.01 3.55
N HIS A 63 26.56 -40.00 4.24
CA HIS A 63 28.00 -39.93 4.51
C HIS A 63 28.44 -40.94 5.57
N VAL A 64 27.64 -41.12 6.63
CA VAL A 64 27.89 -42.13 7.68
C VAL A 64 27.80 -43.55 7.11
N GLU A 65 26.90 -43.78 6.16
CA GLU A 65 26.78 -45.06 5.42
C GLU A 65 27.86 -45.27 4.36
N GLU A 66 28.83 -44.34 4.25
CA GLU A 66 29.90 -44.33 3.23
C GLU A 66 29.40 -44.37 1.78
N ALA A 67 28.11 -44.08 1.56
CA ALA A 67 27.48 -44.04 0.25
C ALA A 67 27.91 -42.82 -0.58
N ILE A 68 28.49 -41.80 0.07
CA ILE A 68 29.08 -40.61 -0.56
C ILE A 68 30.45 -40.31 0.04
N THR A 69 31.34 -39.75 -0.76
CA THR A 69 32.68 -39.35 -0.31
C THR A 69 32.65 -38.10 0.55
N THR A 70 33.70 -37.91 1.36
CA THR A 70 33.90 -36.70 2.16
C THR A 70 33.89 -35.41 1.31
N ASP A 71 34.42 -35.46 0.09
CA ASP A 71 34.44 -34.31 -0.81
C ASP A 71 33.05 -33.99 -1.37
N GLN A 72 32.27 -35.01 -1.74
CA GLN A 72 30.87 -34.85 -2.15
C GLN A 72 30.03 -34.26 -0.99
N PHE A 73 30.24 -34.74 0.23
CA PHE A 73 29.59 -34.22 1.43
C PHE A 73 29.94 -32.75 1.67
N LYS A 74 31.23 -32.39 1.65
CA LYS A 74 31.68 -31.00 1.85
C LYS A 74 31.10 -30.06 0.80
N HIS A 75 31.16 -30.43 -0.47
CA HIS A 75 30.63 -29.60 -1.56
C HIS A 75 29.13 -29.36 -1.41
N GLN A 76 28.35 -30.39 -1.06
CA GLN A 76 26.91 -30.24 -0.87
C GLN A 76 26.57 -29.46 0.41
N LYS A 77 27.34 -29.62 1.48
CA LYS A 77 27.22 -28.83 2.72
C LYS A 77 27.39 -27.34 2.45
N GLU A 78 28.42 -26.94 1.69
CA GLU A 78 28.67 -25.53 1.37
C GLU A 78 27.52 -24.92 0.56
N ARG A 79 27.02 -25.65 -0.44
CA ARG A 79 25.84 -25.23 -1.23
C ARG A 79 24.60 -25.07 -0.36
N ASN A 80 24.33 -26.02 0.53
CA ASN A 80 23.20 -25.96 1.45
C ASN A 80 23.35 -24.77 2.43
N ALA A 81 24.54 -24.54 2.98
CA ALA A 81 24.80 -23.41 3.87
C ALA A 81 24.54 -22.06 3.17
N HIS A 82 24.99 -21.91 1.92
CA HIS A 82 24.72 -20.70 1.15
C HIS A 82 23.22 -20.49 0.90
N GLN A 83 22.50 -21.56 0.52
CA GLN A 83 21.05 -21.49 0.32
C GLN A 83 20.30 -21.15 1.63
N GLN A 84 20.74 -21.69 2.76
CA GLN A 84 20.17 -21.42 4.08
C GLN A 84 20.33 -19.94 4.45
N GLN A 85 21.52 -19.37 4.19
CA GLN A 85 21.79 -17.95 4.44
C GLN A 85 20.86 -17.05 3.60
N LEU A 86 20.70 -17.33 2.31
CA LEU A 86 19.80 -16.56 1.43
C LEU A 86 18.35 -16.61 1.92
N LEU A 87 17.88 -17.79 2.36
CA LEU A 87 16.53 -17.96 2.89
C LEU A 87 16.35 -17.23 4.24
N HIS A 88 17.36 -17.23 5.11
CA HIS A 88 17.33 -16.46 6.37
C HIS A 88 17.28 -14.96 6.13
N ASN A 89 18.07 -14.44 5.19
CA ASN A 89 18.03 -13.03 4.80
C ASN A 89 16.62 -12.66 4.28
N LYS A 90 16.08 -13.46 3.36
CA LYS A 90 14.72 -13.26 2.84
C LYS A 90 13.66 -13.34 3.94
N LYS A 91 13.81 -14.25 4.92
CA LYS A 91 12.93 -14.34 6.08
C LYS A 91 12.96 -13.05 6.90
N ALA A 92 14.14 -12.51 7.18
CA ALA A 92 14.30 -11.27 7.93
C ALA A 92 13.63 -10.08 7.21
N GLU A 93 13.84 -9.95 5.90
CA GLU A 93 13.19 -8.92 5.07
C GLU A 93 11.65 -9.01 5.12
N LEU A 94 11.10 -10.22 5.01
CA LEU A 94 9.65 -10.45 5.07
C LEU A 94 9.08 -10.14 6.46
N ILE A 95 9.83 -10.42 7.54
CA ILE A 95 9.41 -10.07 8.91
C ILE A 95 9.39 -8.56 9.09
N LEU A 96 10.43 -7.85 8.64
CA LEU A 96 10.47 -6.39 8.68
C LEU A 96 9.30 -5.78 7.91
N ALA A 97 9.01 -6.28 6.70
CA ALA A 97 7.87 -5.81 5.90
C ALA A 97 6.52 -6.05 6.60
N LEU A 98 6.37 -7.14 7.37
CA LEU A 98 5.17 -7.39 8.17
C LEU A 98 5.07 -6.45 9.38
N GLU A 99 6.20 -6.11 10.01
CA GLU A 99 6.25 -5.16 11.11
C GLU A 99 5.91 -3.73 10.66
N GLU A 100 6.46 -3.29 9.53
CA GLU A 100 6.06 -2.04 8.88
C GLU A 100 4.57 -2.04 8.51
N GLY A 101 4.05 -3.20 8.10
CA GLY A 101 2.64 -3.43 7.84
C GLY A 101 1.75 -3.44 9.10
N LYS A 102 2.27 -3.61 10.31
CA LYS A 102 1.46 -3.51 11.55
C LYS A 102 1.09 -2.07 11.87
N ASN A 103 1.95 -1.11 11.50
CA ASN A 103 1.63 0.32 11.57
C ASN A 103 0.59 0.76 10.52
N LEU A 104 0.06 -0.17 9.72
CA LEU A 104 -1.01 0.09 8.77
C LEU A 104 -2.28 0.61 9.43
N ALA A 105 -2.60 0.22 10.67
CA ALA A 105 -3.78 0.75 11.38
C ALA A 105 -3.64 2.26 11.65
N GLU A 106 -2.48 2.71 12.13
CA GLU A 106 -2.19 4.13 12.34
C GLU A 106 -2.13 4.91 11.02
N ARG A 107 -1.53 4.31 9.98
CA ARG A 107 -1.48 4.91 8.63
C ARG A 107 -2.85 4.97 7.97
N LYS A 108 -3.73 3.99 8.22
CA LYS A 108 -5.14 3.98 7.78
C LYS A 108 -5.91 5.12 8.42
N GLU A 109 -5.76 5.30 9.73
CA GLU A 109 -6.42 6.39 10.44
C GLU A 109 -5.89 7.77 9.99
N ALA A 110 -4.59 7.90 9.78
CA ALA A 110 -3.99 9.12 9.23
C ALA A 110 -4.51 9.42 7.81
N PHE A 111 -4.59 8.40 6.94
CA PHE A 111 -5.16 8.53 5.60
C PHE A 111 -6.64 8.91 5.63
N ARG A 112 -7.42 8.30 6.53
CA ARG A 112 -8.84 8.65 6.73
C ARG A 112 -9.00 10.12 7.05
N LYS A 113 -8.29 10.61 8.07
CA LYS A 113 -8.32 12.02 8.49
C LYS A 113 -7.89 12.95 7.36
N GLU A 114 -6.87 12.57 6.59
CA GLU A 114 -6.42 13.37 5.45
C GLU A 114 -7.53 13.52 4.40
N VAL A 115 -8.16 12.40 4.02
CA VAL A 115 -9.26 12.39 3.04
C VAL A 115 -10.46 13.20 3.55
N GLU A 116 -10.82 13.04 4.83
CA GLU A 116 -11.89 13.83 5.47
C GLU A 116 -11.59 15.34 5.41
N ARG A 117 -10.36 15.77 5.72
CA ARG A 117 -9.98 17.19 5.60
C ARG A 117 -10.10 17.73 4.18
N PHE A 118 -9.76 16.92 3.17
CA PHE A 118 -9.91 17.35 1.76
C PHE A 118 -11.38 17.49 1.36
N ILE A 119 -12.25 16.58 1.82
CA ILE A 119 -13.69 16.63 1.58
C ILE A 119 -14.31 17.85 2.25
N ASP A 120 -13.88 18.11 3.49
CA ASP A 120 -14.31 19.29 4.23
C ASP A 120 -13.68 20.60 3.75
N LEU A 121 -12.80 20.55 2.73
CA LEU A 121 -12.00 21.69 2.28
C LEU A 121 -11.36 22.44 3.47
N ASP A 122 -11.03 21.67 4.52
CA ASP A 122 -10.38 22.11 5.75
C ASP A 122 -8.87 22.09 5.53
N ILE A 123 -8.47 22.96 4.62
CA ILE A 123 -7.09 23.13 4.18
C ILE A 123 -6.61 24.46 4.72
N SER A 124 -5.75 24.41 5.74
CA SER A 124 -5.18 25.59 6.39
C SER A 124 -4.14 26.30 5.52
N ASP A 125 -3.50 25.55 4.60
CA ASP A 125 -2.56 26.11 3.63
C ASP A 125 -3.31 26.75 2.45
N GLU A 126 -3.24 28.08 2.39
CA GLU A 126 -3.91 28.88 1.37
C GLU A 126 -3.41 28.58 -0.05
N GLN A 127 -2.13 28.21 -0.23
CA GLN A 127 -1.61 27.87 -1.56
C GLN A 127 -2.15 26.53 -2.05
N VAL A 128 -2.22 25.55 -1.17
CA VAL A 128 -2.82 24.23 -1.49
C VAL A 128 -4.29 24.41 -1.82
N LEU A 129 -5.03 25.17 -1.00
CA LEU A 129 -6.45 25.45 -1.26
C LEU A 129 -6.64 26.13 -2.61
N LYS A 130 -5.80 27.12 -2.95
CA LYS A 130 -5.85 27.82 -4.23
C LYS A 130 -5.63 26.87 -5.41
N GLN A 131 -4.66 25.95 -5.32
CA GLN A 131 -4.41 24.97 -6.37
C GLN A 131 -5.58 23.99 -6.54
N VAL A 132 -6.19 23.54 -5.45
CA VAL A 132 -7.38 22.67 -5.48
C VAL A 132 -8.53 23.38 -6.18
N LEU A 133 -8.83 24.63 -5.79
CA LEU A 133 -9.90 25.42 -6.38
C LEU A 133 -9.66 25.71 -7.87
N GLN A 134 -8.42 25.99 -8.28
CA GLN A 134 -8.07 26.21 -9.69
C GLN A 134 -8.28 25.00 -10.58
N ARG A 135 -8.19 23.77 -10.05
CA ARG A 135 -8.46 22.55 -10.80
C ARG A 135 -9.96 22.25 -10.91
N LEU A 136 -10.72 22.62 -9.88
CA LEU A 136 -12.15 22.32 -9.77
C LEU A 136 -13.03 23.37 -10.45
N ILE A 137 -12.61 24.63 -10.47
CA ILE A 137 -13.37 25.72 -11.10
C ILE A 137 -12.95 25.85 -12.56
N GLN A 138 -13.91 25.70 -13.47
CA GLN A 138 -13.69 25.89 -14.89
C GLN A 138 -13.82 27.37 -15.28
N THR A 139 -14.92 28.02 -14.90
CA THR A 139 -15.18 29.44 -15.16
C THR A 139 -16.06 30.06 -14.08
N ILE A 140 -15.89 31.38 -13.85
CA ILE A 140 -16.75 32.19 -12.99
C ILE A 140 -17.38 33.28 -13.86
N GLU A 141 -18.71 33.28 -13.95
CA GLU A 141 -19.52 34.27 -14.66
C GLU A 141 -20.07 35.28 -13.65
N VAL A 142 -19.87 36.57 -13.91
CA VAL A 142 -20.43 37.67 -13.09
C VAL A 142 -21.40 38.44 -13.96
N PHE A 143 -22.67 38.49 -13.53
CA PHE A 143 -23.75 39.17 -14.26
C PHE A 143 -23.88 40.63 -13.81
N GLU A 144 -24.51 41.46 -14.65
CA GLU A 144 -24.68 42.90 -14.40
C GLU A 144 -25.45 43.22 -13.11
N ASP A 145 -26.31 42.32 -12.66
CA ASP A 145 -27.05 42.41 -11.39
C ASP A 145 -26.23 41.96 -10.17
N GLY A 146 -24.94 41.66 -10.37
CA GLY A 146 -24.03 41.19 -9.33
C GLY A 146 -24.17 39.71 -8.99
N LYS A 147 -25.01 38.95 -9.71
CA LYS A 147 -25.07 37.49 -9.53
C LYS A 147 -23.78 36.85 -10.00
N ILE A 148 -23.36 35.80 -9.30
CA ILE A 148 -22.17 35.01 -9.64
C ILE A 148 -22.63 33.58 -9.94
N LYS A 149 -22.19 33.04 -11.07
CA LYS A 149 -22.37 31.63 -11.43
C LYS A 149 -21.00 30.99 -11.62
N ILE A 150 -20.80 29.85 -10.96
CA ILE A 150 -19.54 29.11 -11.00
C ILE A 150 -19.79 27.83 -11.78
N ASN A 151 -19.00 27.59 -12.83
CA ASN A 151 -19.01 26.34 -13.57
C ASN A 151 -17.83 25.48 -13.11
N TYR A 152 -18.09 24.24 -12.69
CA TYR A 152 -17.09 23.33 -12.16
C TYR A 152 -16.63 22.32 -13.23
N ASN A 153 -15.34 22.01 -13.24
CA ASN A 153 -14.77 20.92 -14.03
C ASN A 153 -14.83 19.61 -13.23
N LEU A 154 -15.99 18.96 -13.24
CA LEU A 154 -16.18 17.65 -12.60
C LEU A 154 -15.87 16.48 -13.55
N SER A 155 -15.37 16.78 -14.77
CA SER A 155 -15.16 15.78 -15.83
C SER A 155 -13.76 15.17 -15.74
N HIS A 156 -13.59 14.18 -14.86
CA HIS A 156 -12.61 13.11 -15.09
C HIS A 156 -13.16 11.78 -14.57
N THR A 157 -13.82 11.05 -15.47
CA THR A 157 -13.81 9.59 -15.39
C THR A 157 -12.35 9.15 -15.42
N LEU A 158 -11.86 8.56 -14.33
CA LEU A 158 -10.59 7.84 -14.34
C LEU A 158 -10.65 6.83 -15.49
N PRO A 159 -9.66 6.79 -16.41
CA PRO A 159 -9.61 5.76 -17.42
C PRO A 159 -9.52 4.40 -16.71
N SER A 160 -10.45 3.51 -17.04
CA SER A 160 -10.47 2.13 -16.59
C SER A 160 -9.20 1.44 -17.10
N ASN A 161 -8.28 1.09 -16.20
CA ASN A 161 -7.14 0.21 -16.46
C ASN A 161 -7.25 -1.04 -15.58
#